data_AF-U2CCN6-F1
#
_entry.id   AF-U2CCN6-F1
#
_cell.length_a   1.000
_cell.length_b   1.000
_cell.length_c   1.000
_cell.angle_alpha   90.00
_cell.angle_beta   90.00
_cell.angle_gamma   90.00
#
_symmetry.space_group_name_H-M   'P 1'
#
loop_
_entity.id
_entity.type
_entity.pdbx_description
1 polymer ?
#
loop_
_entity_poly.entity_id
_entity_poly.type
_entity_poly.pdbx_seq_one_letter_code
_entity_poly.pdbx_strand_id
1 'polypeptide(L)'
;MGLEERSRPNADGKTPYKGMAAGSNAAEGLWIARLENNRSDMGFTRPIGEAKDVYWFESAFDAMAYYQIKMNEPGNVGYHDLADAVYVSTGGSPTKRQFSSMIEHTPEAVHHLCFDRDRAGRMFAVNFALQKDGRVFTSHLSQDKENLVVTDLTKGVSRHELPIEPFDFREVCGRLGIDSRRIEYEPCDGRYKDWNDQLLDTSMENEESQTRGMRR
;
A
#
# COMPACT_ATOMS: atom_id res chain seq x y z
N MET A 1 -4.41 -6.23 -16.99
CA MET A 1 -4.88 -5.20 -16.02
C MET A 1 -5.26 -5.92 -14.73
N GLY A 2 -4.87 -5.39 -13.56
CA GLY A 2 -5.43 -5.83 -12.28
C GLY A 2 -6.68 -4.98 -12.01
N LEU A 3 -7.87 -5.57 -12.11
CA LEU A 3 -9.13 -4.84 -11.91
C LEU A 3 -9.77 -5.33 -10.61
N GLU A 4 -9.80 -4.44 -9.62
CA GLU A 4 -10.48 -4.70 -8.35
C GLU A 4 -12.00 -4.67 -8.55
N GLU A 5 -12.69 -5.58 -7.88
CA GLU A 5 -14.14 -5.65 -7.84
C GLU A 5 -14.60 -5.48 -6.38
N ARG A 6 -15.32 -4.39 -6.13
CA ARG A 6 -15.94 -4.12 -4.82
C ARG A 6 -17.44 -3.93 -4.94
N SER A 7 -18.13 -4.28 -3.87
CA SER A 7 -19.55 -4.01 -3.65
C SER A 7 -20.49 -4.65 -4.66
N ARG A 8 -20.09 -5.72 -5.35
CA ARG A 8 -21.05 -6.56 -6.05
C ARG A 8 -21.87 -7.32 -5.00
N PRO A 9 -23.21 -7.16 -4.98
CA PRO A 9 -24.06 -7.99 -4.14
C PRO A 9 -23.90 -9.45 -4.59
N ASN A 10 -23.72 -10.36 -3.64
CA ASN A 10 -23.95 -11.78 -3.93
C ASN A 10 -25.44 -12.01 -4.28
N ALA A 11 -25.78 -13.20 -4.77
CA ALA A 11 -27.16 -13.53 -5.16
C ALA A 11 -28.19 -13.28 -4.03
N ASP A 12 -27.73 -13.27 -2.77
CA ASP A 12 -28.54 -13.06 -1.57
C ASP A 12 -28.50 -11.61 -1.02
N GLY A 13 -27.81 -10.68 -1.71
CA GLY A 13 -27.74 -9.26 -1.37
C GLY A 13 -27.03 -8.92 -0.06
N LYS A 14 -26.29 -9.85 0.55
CA LYS A 14 -25.85 -9.76 1.96
C LYS A 14 -24.35 -9.72 2.20
N THR A 15 -23.54 -9.53 1.17
CA THR A 15 -22.13 -9.19 1.40
C THR A 15 -21.61 -8.39 0.21
N PRO A 16 -21.04 -7.18 0.41
CA PRO A 16 -20.30 -6.52 -0.65
C PRO A 16 -19.11 -7.41 -0.99
N TYR A 17 -19.12 -8.02 -2.18
CA TYR A 17 -17.99 -8.81 -2.67
C TYR A 17 -16.76 -7.91 -2.74
N LYS A 18 -15.64 -8.35 -2.14
CA LYS A 18 -14.30 -7.77 -2.31
C LYS A 18 -13.43 -8.83 -2.96
N GLY A 19 -12.95 -8.55 -4.16
CA GLY A 19 -12.12 -9.50 -4.91
C GLY A 19 -11.53 -8.86 -6.16
N MET A 20 -10.97 -9.70 -7.02
CA MET A 20 -10.46 -9.29 -8.33
C MET A 20 -11.46 -9.71 -9.40
N ALA A 21 -11.68 -8.85 -10.39
CA ALA A 21 -12.52 -9.18 -11.54
C ALA A 21 -11.96 -10.41 -12.26
N ALA A 22 -12.85 -11.29 -12.75
CA ALA A 22 -12.46 -12.48 -13.49
C ALA A 22 -11.53 -12.15 -14.66
N GLY A 23 -10.45 -12.91 -14.82
CA GLY A 23 -9.41 -12.67 -15.82
C GLY A 23 -8.35 -11.62 -15.43
N SER A 24 -8.40 -11.09 -14.20
CA SER A 24 -7.35 -10.19 -13.70
C SER A 24 -6.01 -10.89 -13.55
N ASN A 25 -4.94 -10.23 -14.00
CA ASN A 25 -3.57 -10.65 -13.70
C ASN A 25 -3.21 -10.14 -12.30
N ALA A 26 -3.56 -10.89 -11.26
CA ALA A 26 -3.24 -10.53 -9.87
C ALA A 26 -1.73 -10.68 -9.54
N ALA A 27 -0.96 -11.36 -10.39
CA ALA A 27 0.46 -11.57 -10.15
C ALA A 27 1.31 -10.36 -10.55
N GLU A 28 0.91 -9.63 -11.59
CA GLU A 28 1.71 -8.55 -12.18
C GLU A 28 0.90 -7.29 -12.48
N GLY A 29 -0.42 -7.40 -12.53
CA GLY A 29 -1.30 -6.28 -12.83
C GLY A 29 -1.34 -5.30 -11.68
N LEU A 30 -1.24 -4.01 -12.01
CA LEU A 30 -1.45 -2.90 -11.10
C LEU A 30 -2.64 -2.08 -11.61
N TRP A 31 -3.39 -1.49 -10.68
CA TRP A 31 -4.18 -0.30 -11.00
C TRP A 31 -3.27 0.90 -10.86
N ILE A 32 -3.23 1.76 -11.89
CA ILE A 32 -2.37 2.94 -11.91
C ILE A 32 -3.22 4.14 -12.33
N ALA A 33 -3.27 5.15 -11.47
CA ALA A 33 -3.75 6.48 -11.82
C ALA A 33 -2.57 7.42 -11.81
N ARG A 34 -2.28 7.98 -12.98
CA ARG A 34 -1.29 9.05 -13.12
C ARG A 34 -2.03 10.36 -13.29
N LEU A 35 -1.59 11.38 -12.56
CA LEU A 35 -2.11 12.72 -12.68
C LEU A 35 -1.08 13.63 -13.36
N GLU A 36 -1.59 14.63 -14.07
CA GLU A 36 -0.84 15.80 -14.52
C GLU A 36 -1.72 17.03 -14.31
N ASN A 37 -1.30 17.96 -13.45
CA ASN A 37 -2.12 19.09 -13.00
C ASN A 37 -3.52 18.66 -12.51
N ASN A 38 -3.61 17.60 -11.69
CA ASN A 38 -4.85 17.01 -11.16
C ASN A 38 -5.77 16.38 -12.22
N ARG A 39 -5.25 16.06 -13.40
CA ARG A 39 -6.01 15.47 -14.51
C ARG A 39 -5.41 14.15 -14.95
N SER A 40 -6.27 13.17 -15.23
CA SER A 40 -5.90 11.87 -15.79
C SER A 40 -6.52 11.61 -17.17
N ASP A 41 -7.34 12.54 -17.64
CA ASP A 41 -8.13 12.46 -18.88
C ASP A 41 -7.49 13.23 -20.04
N MET A 42 -6.47 14.04 -19.76
CA MET A 42 -5.64 14.68 -20.75
C MET A 42 -4.42 13.79 -21.01
N GLY A 43 -3.94 13.74 -22.26
CA GLY A 43 -2.70 13.01 -22.55
C GLY A 43 -1.54 13.52 -21.70
N PHE A 44 -0.69 12.61 -21.24
CA PHE A 44 0.47 12.97 -20.41
C PHE A 44 1.60 13.55 -21.26
N THR A 45 2.21 14.64 -20.79
CA THR A 45 3.32 15.30 -21.48
C THR A 45 4.70 14.76 -21.09
N ARG A 46 4.79 14.09 -19.93
CA ARG A 46 6.01 13.44 -19.42
C ARG A 46 5.89 11.92 -19.49
N PRO A 47 6.96 11.12 -19.56
CA PRO A 47 6.93 9.68 -19.31
C PRO A 47 6.70 9.36 -17.82
N ILE A 48 6.24 8.15 -17.50
CA ILE A 48 6.01 7.73 -16.10
C ILE A 48 7.29 7.70 -15.27
N GLY A 49 8.45 7.44 -15.90
CA GLY A 49 9.75 7.42 -15.21
C GLY A 49 10.26 8.77 -14.74
N GLU A 50 9.59 9.87 -15.14
CA GLU A 50 9.83 11.21 -14.62
C GLU A 50 8.91 11.56 -13.44
N ALA A 51 8.07 10.62 -12.98
CA ALA A 51 7.31 10.79 -11.75
C ALA A 51 8.27 10.99 -10.57
N LYS A 52 7.99 12.02 -9.78
CA LYS A 52 8.74 12.30 -8.54
C LYS A 52 8.23 11.48 -7.38
N ASP A 53 6.92 11.25 -7.33
CA ASP A 53 6.24 10.62 -6.20
C ASP A 53 5.33 9.50 -6.70
N VAL A 54 5.45 8.35 -6.05
CA VAL A 54 4.64 7.15 -6.33
C VAL A 54 4.02 6.66 -5.03
N TYR A 55 2.69 6.74 -4.94
CA TYR A 55 1.92 6.34 -3.77
C TYR A 55 1.36 4.92 -3.94
N TRP A 56 1.59 4.06 -2.96
CA TRP A 56 1.23 2.64 -2.98
C TRP A 56 0.10 2.31 -2.02
N PHE A 57 -0.91 1.62 -2.53
CA PHE A 57 -2.10 1.23 -1.77
C PHE A 57 -2.44 -0.24 -2.01
N GLU A 58 -3.16 -0.85 -1.07
CA GLU A 58 -3.73 -2.18 -1.29
C GLU A 58 -4.95 -2.12 -2.23
N SER A 59 -5.67 -1.00 -2.25
CA SER A 59 -6.88 -0.83 -3.06
C SER A 59 -6.94 0.50 -3.80
N ALA A 60 -7.67 0.52 -4.92
CA ALA A 60 -7.87 1.77 -5.67
C ALA A 60 -8.77 2.76 -4.89
N PHE A 61 -9.64 2.25 -4.02
CA PHE A 61 -10.48 3.06 -3.13
C PHE A 61 -9.64 3.84 -2.12
N ASP A 62 -8.63 3.19 -1.52
CA ASP A 62 -7.72 3.86 -0.58
C ASP A 62 -6.89 4.94 -1.27
N ALA A 63 -6.45 4.69 -2.51
CA ALA A 63 -5.76 5.69 -3.31
C ALA A 63 -6.64 6.93 -3.57
N MET A 64 -7.90 6.72 -3.95
CA MET A 64 -8.86 7.81 -4.16
C MET A 64 -9.19 8.55 -2.87
N ALA A 65 -9.36 7.82 -1.76
CA ALA A 65 -9.65 8.39 -0.45
C ALA A 65 -8.48 9.23 0.07
N TYR A 66 -7.26 8.73 -0.03
CA TYR A 66 -6.05 9.48 0.26
C TYR A 66 -6.01 10.80 -0.51
N TYR A 67 -6.18 10.73 -1.83
CA TYR A 67 -6.16 11.92 -2.69
C TYR A 67 -7.23 12.94 -2.25
N GLN A 68 -8.46 12.49 -1.99
CA GLN A 68 -9.56 13.34 -1.56
C GLN A 68 -9.30 13.98 -0.18
N ILE A 69 -8.81 13.23 0.79
CA ILE A 69 -8.47 13.76 2.12
C ILE A 69 -7.37 14.81 1.96
N LYS A 70 -6.26 14.45 1.30
CA LYS A 70 -5.11 15.33 1.15
C LYS A 70 -5.47 16.61 0.42
N MET A 71 -6.19 16.53 -0.70
CA MET A 71 -6.62 17.72 -1.45
C MET A 71 -7.50 18.68 -0.63
N ASN A 72 -8.20 18.18 0.39
CA ASN A 72 -9.07 18.97 1.26
C ASN A 72 -8.44 19.36 2.61
N GLU A 73 -7.20 18.96 2.90
CA GLU A 73 -6.54 19.31 4.16
C GLU A 73 -6.33 20.84 4.26
N PRO A 74 -6.72 21.49 5.37
CA PRO A 74 -6.54 22.94 5.54
C PRO A 74 -5.06 23.34 5.44
N GLY A 75 -4.76 24.30 4.56
CA GLY A 75 -3.38 24.69 4.28
C GLY A 75 -2.69 23.87 3.18
N ASN A 76 -3.35 22.82 2.67
CA ASN A 76 -2.96 22.11 1.47
C ASN A 76 -3.39 22.89 0.21
N VAL A 77 -2.79 24.07 0.00
CA VAL A 77 -2.93 24.84 -1.23
C VAL A 77 -2.12 24.18 -2.34
N GLY A 78 -2.70 23.15 -2.96
CA GLY A 78 -2.23 22.54 -4.19
C GLY A 78 -0.77 22.11 -4.15
N TYR A 79 -0.48 20.96 -3.52
CA TYR A 79 0.81 20.32 -3.78
C TYR A 79 0.93 20.03 -5.27
N HIS A 80 1.91 20.67 -5.90
CA HIS A 80 2.39 20.30 -7.23
C HIS A 80 2.72 18.80 -7.28
N ASP A 81 3.13 18.21 -6.17
CA ASP A 81 3.54 16.82 -6.09
C ASP A 81 2.33 15.86 -6.16
N LEU A 82 1.21 16.10 -5.45
CA LEU A 82 -0.01 15.28 -5.58
C LEU A 82 -0.65 15.39 -6.97
N ALA A 83 -0.64 16.60 -7.53
CA ALA A 83 -1.26 16.90 -8.83
C ALA A 83 -0.55 16.23 -10.01
N ASP A 84 0.72 15.86 -9.85
CA ASP A 84 1.58 15.23 -10.86
C ASP A 84 2.05 13.82 -10.44
N ALA A 85 1.55 13.29 -9.33
CA ALA A 85 1.96 12.00 -8.78
C ALA A 85 1.39 10.80 -9.55
N VAL A 86 1.96 9.63 -9.26
CA VAL A 86 1.44 8.33 -9.66
C VAL A 86 0.87 7.60 -8.45
N TYR A 87 -0.37 7.16 -8.55
CA TYR A 87 -1.07 6.37 -7.55
C TYR A 87 -1.18 4.93 -8.05
N VAL A 88 -0.76 3.99 -7.21
CA VAL A 88 -0.67 2.57 -7.55
C VAL A 88 -1.44 1.75 -6.53
N SER A 89 -2.32 0.88 -7.01
CA SER A 89 -2.97 -0.14 -6.20
C SER A 89 -2.57 -1.53 -6.66
N THR A 90 -2.24 -2.39 -5.70
CA THR A 90 -1.91 -3.80 -5.94
C THR A 90 -3.14 -4.70 -6.05
N GLY A 91 -4.34 -4.18 -5.72
CA GLY A 91 -5.59 -4.94 -5.75
C GLY A 91 -5.65 -6.04 -4.68
N GLY A 92 -4.99 -5.81 -3.54
CA GLY A 92 -4.80 -6.77 -2.45
C GLY A 92 -3.32 -6.95 -2.11
N SER A 93 -2.97 -8.16 -1.64
CA SER A 93 -1.61 -8.47 -1.19
C SER A 93 -0.57 -8.29 -2.30
N PRO A 94 0.41 -7.38 -2.14
CA PRO A 94 1.42 -7.10 -3.15
C PRO A 94 2.30 -8.32 -3.47
N THR A 95 2.64 -8.47 -4.75
CA THR A 95 3.62 -9.45 -5.21
C THR A 95 4.98 -8.82 -5.46
N LYS A 96 6.03 -9.66 -5.49
CA LYS A 96 7.36 -9.21 -5.91
C LYS A 96 7.34 -8.63 -7.34
N ARG A 97 6.57 -9.21 -8.27
CA ARG A 97 6.57 -8.70 -9.66
C ARG A 97 5.94 -7.31 -9.76
N GLN A 98 4.88 -7.06 -9.00
CA GLN A 98 4.24 -5.74 -8.93
C GLN A 98 5.22 -4.67 -8.42
N PHE A 99 5.94 -4.94 -7.33
CA PHE A 99 6.95 -4.02 -6.80
C PHE A 99 8.12 -3.80 -7.77
N SER A 100 8.77 -4.88 -8.24
CA SER A 100 9.92 -4.77 -9.15
C SER A 100 9.58 -3.97 -10.40
N SER A 101 8.45 -4.28 -11.05
CA SER A 101 8.05 -3.61 -12.28
C SER A 101 7.96 -2.10 -12.09
N MET A 102 7.26 -1.63 -11.06
CA MET A 102 7.11 -0.18 -10.85
C MET A 102 8.42 0.48 -10.41
N ILE A 103 9.18 -0.14 -9.50
CA ILE A 103 10.49 0.38 -9.04
C ILE A 103 11.47 0.55 -10.21
N GLU A 104 11.50 -0.40 -11.14
CA GLU A 104 12.33 -0.36 -12.36
C GLU A 104 11.90 0.78 -13.31
N HIS A 105 10.60 1.09 -13.38
CA HIS A 105 10.08 2.16 -14.23
C HIS A 105 10.16 3.55 -13.57
N THR A 106 10.28 3.65 -12.25
CA THR A 106 10.40 4.91 -11.51
C THR A 106 11.58 4.91 -10.53
N PRO A 107 12.82 4.69 -10.98
CA PRO A 107 13.98 4.52 -10.09
C PRO A 107 14.32 5.79 -9.28
N GLU A 108 13.97 6.95 -9.83
CA GLU A 108 14.24 8.26 -9.23
C GLU A 108 13.14 8.77 -8.30
N ALA A 109 11.99 8.09 -8.27
CA ALA A 109 10.85 8.51 -7.46
C ALA A 109 11.07 8.24 -5.97
N VAL A 110 10.43 9.07 -5.14
CA VAL A 110 10.10 8.75 -3.76
C VAL A 110 8.86 7.87 -3.77
N HIS A 111 8.92 6.76 -3.04
CA HIS A 111 7.80 5.83 -2.92
C HIS A 111 7.14 5.98 -1.56
N HIS A 112 5.87 6.39 -1.56
CA HIS A 112 5.04 6.56 -0.37
C HIS A 112 4.23 5.30 -0.15
N LEU A 113 4.39 4.67 1.01
CA LEU A 113 3.79 3.39 1.37
C LEU A 113 2.55 3.64 2.22
N CYS A 114 1.39 3.55 1.58
CA CYS A 114 0.08 3.90 2.13
C CYS A 114 -0.80 2.66 2.37
N PHE A 115 -0.17 1.52 2.68
CA PHE A 115 -0.86 0.26 3.00
C PHE A 115 -1.66 0.36 4.31
N ASP A 116 -2.56 -0.60 4.50
CA ASP A 116 -3.43 -0.69 5.68
C ASP A 116 -2.60 -0.70 6.98
N ARG A 117 -3.15 -0.14 8.05
CA ARG A 117 -2.50 -0.04 9.37
C ARG A 117 -2.56 -1.36 10.16
N ASP A 118 -2.68 -2.48 9.47
CA ASP A 118 -2.71 -3.81 10.05
C ASP A 118 -1.35 -4.53 9.96
N ARG A 119 -1.30 -5.78 10.41
CA ARG A 119 -0.07 -6.59 10.40
C ARG A 119 0.37 -6.96 8.97
N ALA A 120 -0.55 -7.08 8.02
CA ALA A 120 -0.23 -7.40 6.64
C ALA A 120 0.36 -6.16 5.93
N GLY A 121 -0.26 -4.99 6.06
CA GLY A 121 0.22 -3.74 5.48
C GLY A 121 1.61 -3.35 5.97
N ARG A 122 1.89 -3.54 7.27
CA ARG A 122 3.25 -3.36 7.84
C ARG A 122 4.27 -4.31 7.21
N MET A 123 3.92 -5.59 7.04
CA MET A 123 4.78 -6.56 6.36
C MET A 123 5.01 -6.17 4.89
N PHE A 124 3.98 -5.66 4.19
CA PHE A 124 4.11 -5.20 2.81
C PHE A 124 5.09 -4.04 2.70
N ALA A 125 5.06 -3.10 3.65
CA ALA A 125 6.02 -1.99 3.68
C ALA A 125 7.47 -2.49 3.82
N VAL A 126 7.72 -3.44 4.73
CA VAL A 126 9.06 -4.03 4.91
C VAL A 126 9.50 -4.80 3.66
N ASN A 127 8.60 -5.57 3.05
CA ASN A 127 8.88 -6.30 1.82
C ASN A 127 9.21 -5.37 0.65
N PHE A 128 8.50 -4.25 0.53
CA PHE A 128 8.82 -3.22 -0.44
C PHE A 128 10.24 -2.67 -0.24
N ALA A 129 10.60 -2.35 1.00
CA ALA A 129 11.92 -1.80 1.33
C ALA A 129 13.06 -2.78 1.00
N LEU A 130 12.92 -4.05 1.41
CA LEU A 130 13.86 -5.11 1.07
C LEU A 130 14.01 -5.25 -0.45
N GLN A 131 12.90 -5.22 -1.17
CA GLN A 131 12.93 -5.38 -2.61
C GLN A 131 13.55 -4.17 -3.34
N LYS A 132 13.23 -2.95 -2.91
CA LYS A 132 13.82 -1.72 -3.46
C LYS A 132 15.33 -1.65 -3.23
N ASP A 133 15.80 -2.20 -2.11
CA ASP A 133 17.23 -2.32 -1.77
C ASP A 133 17.93 -3.48 -2.51
N GLY A 134 17.21 -4.21 -3.37
CA GLY A 134 17.76 -5.30 -4.17
C GLY A 134 18.02 -6.59 -3.39
N ARG A 135 17.34 -6.80 -2.25
CA ARG A 135 17.53 -7.98 -1.41
C ARG A 135 16.84 -9.21 -2.00
N VAL A 136 17.47 -10.37 -1.79
CA VAL A 136 16.85 -11.68 -1.99
C VAL A 136 16.39 -12.18 -0.63
N PHE A 137 15.07 -12.30 -0.41
CA PHE A 137 14.55 -12.59 0.93
C PHE A 137 13.28 -13.45 0.92
N THR A 138 12.98 -14.03 2.08
CA THR A 138 11.66 -14.53 2.47
C THR A 138 11.17 -13.82 3.72
N SER A 139 9.85 -13.69 3.85
CA SER A 139 9.20 -12.97 4.95
C SER A 139 7.91 -13.69 5.35
N HIS A 140 7.64 -13.81 6.64
CA HIS A 140 6.36 -14.31 7.15
C HIS A 140 6.14 -13.78 8.57
N LEU A 141 4.88 -13.77 9.01
CA LEU A 141 4.57 -13.57 10.42
C LEU A 141 4.91 -14.85 11.20
N SER A 142 5.40 -14.69 12.43
CA SER A 142 5.57 -15.78 13.39
C SER A 142 4.22 -16.48 13.69
N GLN A 143 4.26 -17.65 14.32
CA GLN A 143 3.05 -18.42 14.63
C GLN A 143 2.07 -17.67 15.53
N ASP A 144 2.58 -16.92 16.50
CA ASP A 144 1.83 -16.01 17.38
C ASP A 144 1.45 -14.68 16.69
N LYS A 145 1.95 -14.46 15.47
CA LYS A 145 1.79 -13.24 14.66
C LYS A 145 2.37 -11.97 15.27
N GLU A 146 3.17 -12.07 16.33
CA GLU A 146 3.76 -10.91 17.01
C GLU A 146 5.01 -10.37 16.33
N ASN A 147 5.71 -11.21 15.58
CA ASN A 147 6.94 -10.85 14.92
C ASN A 147 6.85 -11.06 13.40
N LEU A 148 7.43 -10.11 12.65
CA LEU A 148 7.80 -10.32 11.27
C LEU A 148 9.17 -11.03 11.23
N VAL A 149 9.17 -12.23 10.67
CA VAL A 149 10.39 -13.02 10.44
C VAL A 149 10.88 -12.73 9.03
N VAL A 150 12.05 -12.10 8.92
CA VAL A 150 12.75 -11.85 7.64
C VAL A 150 13.97 -12.75 7.57
N THR A 151 14.09 -13.52 6.48
CA THR A 151 15.33 -14.24 6.15
C THR A 151 15.94 -13.61 4.90
N ASP A 152 17.02 -12.85 5.08
CA ASP A 152 17.83 -12.29 4.00
C ASP A 152 18.80 -13.37 3.49
N LEU A 153 18.84 -13.55 2.17
CA LEU A 153 19.64 -14.52 1.45
C LEU A 153 20.68 -13.85 0.53
N THR A 154 20.79 -12.51 0.55
CA THR A 154 21.57 -11.72 -0.42
C THR A 154 23.07 -11.98 -0.34
N LYS A 155 23.62 -12.10 0.87
CA LYS A 155 25.06 -12.30 1.13
C LYS A 155 25.31 -13.44 2.13
N GLY A 156 24.49 -14.49 2.04
CA GLY A 156 24.38 -15.55 3.05
C GLY A 156 23.03 -15.50 3.75
N VAL A 157 22.79 -16.44 4.67
CA VAL A 157 21.51 -16.54 5.40
C VAL A 157 21.60 -15.73 6.69
N SER A 158 20.85 -14.62 6.77
CA SER A 158 20.63 -13.85 8.00
C SER A 158 19.15 -13.86 8.34
N ARG A 159 18.81 -14.22 9.59
CA ARG A 159 17.43 -14.26 10.06
C ARG A 159 17.20 -13.17 11.11
N HIS A 160 16.18 -12.35 10.87
CA HIS A 160 15.75 -11.27 11.74
C HIS A 160 14.33 -11.55 12.20
N GLU A 161 14.08 -11.39 13.51
CA GLU A 161 12.73 -11.32 14.07
C GLU A 161 12.50 -9.88 14.51
N LEU A 162 11.45 -9.27 13.98
CA LEU A 162 11.14 -7.87 14.17
C LEU A 162 9.74 -7.77 14.80
N PRO A 163 9.58 -7.13 15.97
CA PRO A 163 8.27 -6.94 16.56
C PRO A 163 7.41 -6.11 15.61
N ILE A 164 6.15 -6.52 15.42
CA ILE A 164 5.21 -5.76 14.59
C ILE A 164 4.41 -4.74 15.40
N GLU A 165 4.51 -4.78 16.73
CA GLU A 165 3.92 -3.83 17.67
C GLU A 165 4.87 -3.59 18.87
N PRO A 166 5.25 -2.34 19.17
CA PRO A 166 5.03 -1.13 18.35
C PRO A 166 5.80 -1.22 17.01
N PHE A 167 5.25 -0.61 15.96
CA PHE A 167 5.87 -0.59 14.63
C PHE A 167 6.49 0.76 14.34
N ASP A 168 7.80 0.79 14.11
CA ASP A 168 8.52 1.92 13.54
C ASP A 168 9.25 1.47 12.27
N PHE A 169 8.81 1.96 11.13
CA PHE A 169 9.36 1.58 9.83
C PHE A 169 10.83 1.96 9.67
N ARG A 170 11.26 3.12 10.18
CA ARG A 170 12.65 3.59 10.07
C ARG A 170 13.56 2.76 10.96
N GLU A 171 13.11 2.43 12.17
CA GLU A 171 13.85 1.54 13.05
C GLU A 171 14.01 0.14 12.42
N VAL A 172 12.94 -0.40 11.84
CA VAL A 172 12.98 -1.68 11.13
C VAL A 172 13.98 -1.63 9.96
N CYS A 173 13.95 -0.60 9.11
CA CYS A 173 14.92 -0.43 8.03
C CYS A 173 16.36 -0.34 8.55
N GLY A 174 16.58 0.37 9.66
CA GLY A 174 17.88 0.46 10.32
C GLY A 174 18.40 -0.89 10.81
N ARG A 175 17.54 -1.70 11.44
CA ARG A 175 17.87 -3.06 11.91
C ARG A 175 18.19 -4.02 10.75
N LEU A 176 17.57 -3.82 9.59
CA LEU A 176 17.81 -4.60 8.37
C LEU A 176 18.96 -4.05 7.51
N GLY A 177 19.52 -2.89 7.85
CA GLY A 177 20.57 -2.24 7.07
C GLY A 177 20.12 -1.82 5.66
N ILE A 178 18.87 -1.36 5.54
CA ILE A 178 18.24 -0.90 4.29
C ILE A 178 18.36 0.62 4.17
N ASP A 179 18.71 1.12 2.98
CA ASP A 179 18.65 2.55 2.69
C ASP A 179 17.21 2.98 2.33
N SER A 180 16.53 3.63 3.28
CA SER A 180 15.14 4.07 3.13
C SER A 180 14.98 5.52 2.64
N ARG A 181 16.02 6.18 2.10
CA ARG A 181 15.97 7.61 1.74
C ARG A 181 14.90 8.00 0.70
N ARG A 182 14.48 7.07 -0.15
CA ARG A 182 13.41 7.26 -1.17
C ARG A 182 12.17 6.43 -0.86
N ILE A 183 11.94 6.16 0.42
CA ILE A 183 10.79 5.41 0.90
C ILE A 183 10.18 6.19 2.07
N GLU A 184 8.94 6.61 1.90
CA GLU A 184 8.16 7.27 2.94
C GLU A 184 7.07 6.31 3.41
N TYR A 185 6.98 6.08 4.71
CA TYR A 185 5.92 5.26 5.29
C TYR A 185 4.80 6.19 5.74
N GLU A 186 3.65 6.08 5.09
CA GLU A 186 2.50 6.97 5.25
C GLU A 186 1.22 6.18 5.55
N PRO A 187 1.07 5.63 6.76
CA PRO A 187 -0.19 5.02 7.17
C PRO A 187 -1.25 6.12 7.39
N CYS A 188 -2.53 5.71 7.37
CA CYS A 188 -3.63 6.55 7.81
C CYS A 188 -3.52 6.93 9.30
N ASP A 189 -4.36 7.88 9.73
CA ASP A 189 -4.49 8.29 11.13
C ASP A 189 -4.79 7.08 12.02
N GLY A 190 -4.24 7.06 13.23
CA GLY A 190 -4.27 5.88 14.10
C GLY A 190 -5.63 5.45 14.62
N ARG A 191 -6.68 6.22 14.37
CA ARG A 191 -8.08 5.85 14.65
C ARG A 191 -8.68 4.93 13.59
N TYR A 192 -8.08 4.85 12.41
CA TYR A 192 -8.62 4.16 11.24
C TYR A 192 -7.68 3.05 10.76
N LYS A 193 -8.26 2.06 10.08
CA LYS A 193 -7.54 0.93 9.52
C LYS A 193 -6.90 1.23 8.18
N ASP A 194 -7.65 1.88 7.30
CA ASP A 194 -7.20 2.25 5.96
C ASP A 194 -7.65 3.69 5.63
N TRP A 195 -7.33 4.15 4.42
CA TRP A 195 -7.63 5.51 3.99
C TRP A 195 -9.11 5.72 3.68
N ASN A 196 -9.78 4.68 3.16
CA ASN A 196 -11.21 4.72 2.90
C ASN A 196 -12.02 4.85 4.21
N ASP A 197 -11.65 4.11 5.25
CA ASP A 197 -12.22 4.23 6.59
C ASP A 197 -12.01 5.63 7.17
N GLN A 198 -10.82 6.21 6.98
CA GLN A 198 -10.54 7.58 7.41
C GLN A 198 -11.41 8.62 6.69
N LEU A 199 -11.63 8.47 5.38
CA LEU A 199 -12.49 9.36 4.61
C LEU A 199 -13.95 9.29 5.09
N LEU A 200 -14.42 8.08 5.41
CA LEU A 200 -15.79 7.81 5.84
C LEU A 200 -16.00 7.99 7.35
N ASP A 201 -14.96 8.37 8.09
CA ASP A 201 -14.95 8.46 9.55
C ASP A 201 -15.42 7.16 10.25
N THR A 202 -15.01 6.01 9.72
CA THR A 202 -15.36 4.69 10.25
C THR A 202 -14.21 4.16 11.11
N SER A 203 -14.29 4.35 12.43
CA SER A 203 -13.21 3.92 13.34
C SER A 203 -13.03 2.39 13.41
N MET A 204 -11.81 1.94 13.72
CA MET A 204 -11.46 0.51 13.89
C MET A 204 -12.35 -0.22 14.91
N GLU A 205 -12.82 0.44 15.98
CA GLU A 205 -13.63 -0.17 17.04
C GLU A 205 -15.04 -0.57 16.57
N ASN A 206 -15.56 0.10 15.53
CA ASN A 206 -16.90 -0.14 15.01
C ASN A 206 -16.98 -1.48 14.24
N GLU A 207 -15.90 -1.92 13.59
CA GLU A 207 -15.87 -3.20 12.86
C GLU A 207 -15.80 -4.42 13.80
N GLU A 208 -15.03 -4.36 14.89
CA GLU A 208 -15.00 -5.43 15.90
C GLU A 208 -16.37 -5.64 16.54
N SER A 209 -17.10 -4.55 16.77
CA SER A 209 -18.46 -4.53 17.32
C SER A 209 -19.47 -5.19 16.37
N GLN A 210 -19.40 -4.89 15.06
CA GLN A 210 -20.28 -5.49 14.04
C GLN A 210 -19.96 -6.98 13.80
N THR A 211 -18.68 -7.35 13.78
CA THR A 211 -18.25 -8.74 13.58
C THR A 211 -18.69 -9.64 14.75
N ARG A 212 -18.76 -9.10 15.98
CA ARG A 212 -19.30 -9.80 17.15
C ARG A 212 -20.82 -9.96 17.11
N GLY A 213 -21.54 -9.02 16.49
CA GLY A 213 -23.00 -9.05 16.34
C GLY A 213 -23.51 -10.08 15.33
N MET A 214 -22.72 -10.40 14.30
CA MET A 214 -23.08 -11.39 13.26
C MET A 214 -22.79 -12.85 13.65
N ARG A 215 -22.17 -13.11 14.81
CA ARG A 215 -21.88 -14.46 15.34
C ARG A 215 -22.88 -14.94 16.39
N ARG A 216 -24.09 -14.38 16.45
CA ARG A 216 -25.16 -14.83 17.35
C ARG A 216 -26.34 -15.41 16.58
#